data_AF-A0A7V3RRQ1-F1
#
_entry.id   AF-A0A7V3RRQ1-F1
#
_cell.length_a   1.000
_cell.length_b   1.000
_cell.length_c   1.000
_cell.angle_alpha   90.00
_cell.angle_beta   90.00
_cell.angle_gamma   90.00
#
_symmetry.space_group_name_H-M   'P 1'
#
loop_
_entity.id
_entity.type
_entity.pdbx_description
1 polymer ?
#
loop_
_entity_poly.entity_id
_entity_poly.type
_entity_poly.pdbx_seq_one_letter_code
_entity_poly.pdbx_strand_id
1 'polypeptide(L)' 'MFGEELRKAREKAGLTQEQLAFRAGVHRTYISLLERDLKSPTLNMLFRLCKALAIPAGKLVARIEKRMNENRGND' A
#
# COMPACT_ATOMS: atom_id res chain seq x y z
N MET A 1 -3.88 2.66 -8.01
CA MET A 1 -2.56 3.32 -7.92
C MET A 1 -1.93 3.14 -6.54
N PHE A 2 -2.65 3.47 -5.47
CA PHE A 2 -2.20 3.16 -4.10
C PHE A 2 -2.12 1.64 -3.90
N GLY A 3 -3.17 0.92 -4.32
CA GLY A 3 -3.28 -0.52 -4.14
C GLY A 3 -2.13 -1.30 -4.77
N GLU A 4 -1.73 -0.93 -5.98
CA GLU A 4 -0.61 -1.57 -6.65
C GLU A 4 0.74 -1.30 -5.94
N GLU A 5 0.99 -0.07 -5.50
CA GLU A 5 2.23 0.24 -4.76
C GLU A 5 2.27 -0.43 -3.39
N LEU A 6 1.10 -0.55 -2.72
CA LEU A 6 0.96 -1.35 -1.50
C LEU A 6 1.28 -2.82 -1.77
N ARG A 7 0.73 -3.40 -2.85
CA ARG A 7 0.98 -4.78 -3.25
C ARG A 7 2.46 -5.03 -3.55
N LYS A 8 3.11 -4.15 -4.33
CA LYS A 8 4.54 -4.23 -4.62
C LYS A 8 5.39 -4.14 -3.35
N ALA A 9 5.04 -3.24 -2.43
CA ALA A 9 5.72 -3.13 -1.14
C ALA A 9 5.56 -4.39 -0.30
N ARG A 10 4.36 -4.99 -0.27
CA ARG A 10 4.07 -6.25 0.40
C ARG A 10 4.88 -7.41 -0.17
N GLU A 11 4.88 -7.56 -1.49
CA GLU A 11 5.60 -8.65 -2.19
C GLU A 11 7.12 -8.49 -2.01
N LYS A 12 7.65 -7.27 -2.07
CA LYS A 12 9.06 -6.99 -1.77
C LYS A 12 9.45 -7.30 -0.33
N ALA A 13 8.52 -7.19 0.61
CA ALA A 13 8.71 -7.58 2.00
C ALA A 13 8.54 -9.10 2.24
N GLY A 14 8.25 -9.89 1.19
CA GLY A 14 8.04 -11.34 1.28
C GLY A 14 6.78 -11.74 2.04
N LEU A 15 5.77 -10.87 2.11
CA LEU A 15 4.57 -11.10 2.91
C LEU A 15 3.38 -11.54 2.07
N THR A 16 2.57 -12.44 2.62
CA THR A 16 1.20 -12.68 2.15
C THR A 16 0.26 -11.56 2.60
N GLN A 17 -0.92 -11.43 1.98
CA GLN A 17 -1.93 -10.46 2.44
C GLN A 17 -2.33 -10.70 3.90
N GLU A 18 -2.37 -11.96 4.32
CA GLU A 18 -2.71 -12.35 5.68
C GLU A 18 -1.63 -11.96 6.68
N GLN A 19 -0.35 -12.15 6.34
CA GLN A 19 0.77 -11.70 7.17
C GLN A 19 0.81 -10.16 7.30
N LEU A 20 0.57 -9.43 6.20
CA LEU A 20 0.48 -7.97 6.28
C LEU A 20 -0.72 -7.53 7.14
N ALA A 21 -1.87 -8.16 6.97
CA ALA A 21 -3.07 -7.85 7.74
C ALA A 21 -2.85 -8.08 9.24
N PHE A 22 -2.24 -9.21 9.61
CA PHE A 22 -1.86 -9.52 10.98
C PHE A 22 -0.92 -8.46 11.57
N ARG A 23 0.17 -8.14 10.87
CA ARG A 23 1.15 -7.11 11.32
C ARG A 23 0.54 -5.72 11.43
N ALA A 24 -0.40 -5.38 10.55
CA ALA A 24 -1.07 -4.10 10.53
C ALA A 24 -2.26 -4.04 11.50
N GLY A 25 -2.69 -5.15 12.11
CA GLY A 25 -3.83 -5.22 13.01
C GLY A 25 -5.16 -4.96 12.30
N VAL A 26 -5.35 -5.53 11.12
CA VAL A 26 -6.57 -5.41 10.29
C VAL A 26 -6.98 -6.76 9.72
N HIS A 27 -8.18 -6.85 9.17
CA HIS A 27 -8.65 -8.08 8.52
C HIS A 27 -8.00 -8.26 7.13
N ARG A 28 -7.70 -9.51 6.74
CA ARG A 28 -7.11 -9.83 5.41
C ARG A 28 -7.92 -9.26 4.25
N THR A 29 -9.25 -9.28 4.36
CA THR A 29 -10.14 -8.72 3.33
C THR A 29 -9.94 -7.22 3.13
N TYR A 30 -9.58 -6.48 4.18
CA TYR A 30 -9.27 -5.06 4.07
C TYR A 30 -8.01 -4.83 3.24
N ILE A 31 -6.94 -5.61 3.46
CA ILE A 31 -5.73 -5.58 2.61
C ILE A 31 -6.07 -5.89 1.15
N SER A 32 -6.90 -6.92 0.90
CA SER A 32 -7.35 -7.26 -0.45
C SER A 32 -8.15 -6.13 -1.12
N LEU A 33 -8.96 -5.38 -0.37
CA LEU A 33 -9.69 -4.22 -0.89
C LEU A 33 -8.74 -3.07 -1.21
N LEU A 34 -7.77 -2.80 -0.33
CA LEU A 34 -6.75 -1.77 -0.56
C LEU A 34 -5.91 -2.07 -1.79
N GLU A 35 -5.41 -3.30 -1.95
CA GLU A 35 -4.55 -3.70 -3.07
C GLU A 35 -5.25 -3.65 -4.43
N ARG A 36 -6.58 -3.68 -4.45
CA ARG A 36 -7.41 -3.54 -5.65
C ARG A 36 -7.96 -2.13 -5.85
N ASP A 37 -7.50 -1.16 -5.06
CA ASP A 37 -8.00 0.21 -5.04
C ASP A 37 -9.54 0.31 -4.83
N LEU A 38 -10.16 -0.70 -4.22
CA LEU A 38 -11.59 -0.71 -3.86
C LEU A 38 -11.87 0.03 -2.54
N LYS A 39 -10.82 0.33 -1.78
CA LYS A 39 -10.84 1.22 -0.61
C LYS A 39 -9.58 2.07 -0.57
N SER A 40 -9.71 3.24 0.06
CA SER A 40 -8.59 4.11 0.42
C SER A 40 -8.34 4.03 1.92
N PRO A 41 -7.08 3.94 2.37
CA PRO A 41 -6.76 4.00 3.79
C PRO A 41 -6.89 5.43 4.30
N THR A 42 -7.19 5.59 5.60
CA THR A 42 -6.94 6.85 6.30
C THR A 42 -5.43 7.06 6.43
N LEU A 43 -5.00 8.29 6.73
CA LEU A 43 -3.58 8.61 6.94
C LEU A 43 -2.96 7.77 8.09
N ASN A 44 -3.69 7.58 9.19
CA ASN A 44 -3.26 6.72 10.28
C ASN A 44 -3.08 5.26 9.83
N MET A 45 -3.97 4.78 8.97
CA MET A 45 -3.86 3.43 8.42
C MET A 45 -2.66 3.30 7.46
N LEU A 46 -2.38 4.32 6.64
CA LEU A 46 -1.18 4.37 5.81
C LEU A 46 0.09 4.17 6.65
N PHE A 47 0.23 4.92 7.76
CA PHE A 47 1.38 4.80 8.65
C PHE A 47 1.47 3.41 9.30
N ARG A 48 0.34 2.82 9.70
CA ARG A 48 0.29 1.44 10.24
C ARG A 48 0.77 0.41 9.21
N LEU A 49 0.30 0.51 7.97
CA LEU A 49 0.72 -0.37 6.88
C LEU A 49 2.21 -0.22 6.59
N CYS A 50 2.70 1.02 6.53
CA CYS A 50 4.12 1.31 6.31
C CYS A 50 5.01 0.75 7.42
N LYS A 51 4.58 0.86 8.69
CA LYS A 51 5.25 0.23 9.84
C LYS A 51 5.28 -1.29 9.71
N ALA A 52 4.15 -1.92 9.36
CA ALA A 52 4.04 -3.37 9.17
C ALA A 52 4.92 -3.91 8.02
N LEU A 53 5.15 -3.08 7.01
CA LEU A 53 6.01 -3.35 5.84
C LEU A 53 7.48 -2.95 6.04
N ALA A 54 7.83 -2.36 7.19
CA ALA A 54 9.16 -1.80 7.45
C ALA A 54 9.64 -0.85 6.32
N ILE A 55 8.73 -0.01 5.81
CA ILE A 55 9.02 1.00 4.79
C ILE A 55 8.66 2.40 5.31
N PRO A 56 9.48 3.43 5.09
CA PRO A 56 9.10 4.81 5.39
C PRO A 56 7.88 5.22 4.56
N ALA A 57 6.88 5.86 5.18
CA ALA A 57 5.66 6.29 4.48
C ALA A 57 5.96 7.21 3.29
N GLY A 58 6.90 8.15 3.45
CA GLY A 58 7.33 9.04 2.36
C GLY A 58 7.87 8.29 1.14
N LYS A 59 8.48 7.11 1.32
CA LYS A 59 8.96 6.29 0.20
C LYS A 59 7.81 5.64 -0.56
N LEU A 60 6.74 5.24 0.12
CA LEU A 60 5.54 4.72 -0.53
C LEU A 60 4.80 5.84 -1.27
N VAL A 61 4.64 7.00 -0.63
CA VAL A 61 4.00 8.20 -1.21
C VAL A 61 4.75 8.68 -2.45
N ALA A 62 6.08 8.80 -2.41
CA ALA A 62 6.88 9.23 -3.55
C ALA A 62 6.72 8.30 -4.79
N ARG A 63 6.55 6.99 -4.56
CA ARG A 63 6.26 6.04 -5.66
C ARG A 63 4.89 6.26 -6.27
N ILE A 64 3.90 6.53 -5.43
CA ILE A 64 2.54 6.85 -5.86
C ILE A 64 2.55 8.15 -6.68
N GLU A 65 3.18 9.21 -6.18
CA GLU A 65 3.32 10.51 -6.88
C GLU A 65 4.01 10.36 -8.23
N LYS A 66 5.13 9.62 -8.28
CA LYS A 66 5.83 9.34 -9.54
C LYS A 66 4.87 8.74 -10.58
N ARG A 67 4.07 7.77 -10.16
CA ARG A 67 3.11 7.10 -11.04
C ARG A 67 1.92 7.96 -11.45
N MET A 68 1.47 8.86 -10.57
CA MET A 68 0.47 9.88 -10.93
C MET A 68 0.96 10.74 -12.09
N ASN A 69 2.23 11.14 -12.04
CA ASN A 69 2.83 12.00 -13.04
C ASN A 69 3.05 11.26 -14.37
N GLU A 70 3.46 9.98 -14.32
CA GLU A 70 3.59 9.13 -15.51
C GLU A 70 2.25 8.93 -16.23
N ASN A 71 1.16 8.71 -15.48
CA ASN A 71 -0.16 8.54 -16.07
C ASN A 71 -0.72 9.84 -16.69
N ARG A 72 -0.35 11.01 -16.17
CA ARG A 72 -0.77 12.31 -16.70
C ARG A 72 -0.04 12.72 -17.99
N GLY A 73 1.11 12.12 -18.29
CA GLY A 73 1.85 12.38 -19.53
C GLY A 73 1.39 11.50 -20.71
N ASN A 74 0.38 10.65 -20.50
CA ASN A 74 -0.13 9.69 -21.46
C ASN A 74 -1.55 10.05 -21.97
N ASP A 75 -2.07 11.20 -21.53
CA ASP A 75 -3.30 11.88 -21.98
C ASP A 75 -2.92 13.17 -22.74
#